data_AF-A0A954QNX4-F1
#
_entry.id   AF-A0A954QNX4-F1
#
_cell.length_a   1.000
_cell.length_b   1.000
_cell.length_c   1.000
_cell.angle_alpha   90.00
_cell.angle_beta   90.00
_cell.angle_gamma   90.00
#
_symmetry.space_group_name_H-M   'P 1'
#
loop_
_entity.id
_entity.type
_entity.pdbx_description
1 polymer ?
#
loop_
_entity_poly.entity_id
_entity_poly.type
_entity_poly.pdbx_seq_one_letter_code
_entity_poly.pdbx_strand_id
1 'polypeptide(L)'
;MGASRCNTNCRSVLVAVCCLILFLARRSGAEDVAVQPATVRGELIVVQGAAGDDTYAQVFADSATAWRKLAEQASLNLHSIGPGTGAPSDREQLQTLLEQYVTKADGTSDVHAQSPICLVLIGHGTFNLGKAKFNLQGPDLTSEDLLKWLAGITRPVAIVDCSSASAPFLEKLSAANRVIVTATRAGTEQNYARFGEYLARAIGDEATDLDHDGAVSILEAFVRAAHDTEQFYRDESRLATEHALLDDNGDQAGTPADFFRGIRAVGKASDGRSVDGLRAHQWLLRTFSEEPVLSDEKLTRRNELETQLEAFREEKKRMSEDEYYAALEPLLVELSRLSD
;
A
#
# COMPACT_ATOMS: atom_id res chain seq x y z
N MET A 1 12.69 26.50 96.50
CA MET A 1 13.14 27.68 95.71
C MET A 1 14.02 27.16 94.59
N GLY A 2 13.63 27.38 93.33
CA GLY A 2 14.37 26.90 92.16
C GLY A 2 13.46 26.27 91.09
N ALA A 3 12.93 27.12 90.22
CA ALA A 3 12.30 26.84 88.92
C ALA A 3 13.30 26.10 87.97
N SER A 4 13.02 25.54 86.78
CA SER A 4 11.87 25.31 85.89
C SER A 4 12.48 24.77 84.57
N ARG A 5 11.73 23.92 83.84
CA ARG A 5 11.82 23.57 82.39
C ARG A 5 13.08 22.79 81.92
N CYS A 6 12.94 21.58 81.36
CA CYS A 6 12.34 21.20 80.06
C CYS A 6 13.09 21.81 78.86
N ASN A 7 13.91 21.03 78.15
CA ASN A 7 13.57 20.59 76.77
C ASN A 7 14.61 19.59 76.19
N THR A 8 14.08 18.65 75.39
CA THR A 8 14.66 18.03 74.18
C THR A 8 16.06 17.41 74.21
N ASN A 9 16.10 16.07 74.28
CA ASN A 9 17.06 15.25 73.54
C ASN A 9 16.50 13.82 73.36
N CYS A 10 15.57 13.67 72.42
CA CYS A 10 15.26 12.38 71.79
C CYS A 10 16.00 12.38 70.44
N ARG A 11 17.28 12.05 70.46
CA ARG A 11 17.79 10.70 70.20
C ARG A 11 17.57 10.24 68.75
N SER A 12 18.48 10.67 67.88
CA SER A 12 19.48 9.78 67.25
C SER A 12 19.05 8.56 66.42
N VAL A 13 17.78 8.42 66.00
CA VAL A 13 17.35 7.29 65.14
C VAL A 13 17.09 7.70 63.69
N LEU A 14 17.01 9.00 63.37
CA LEU A 14 16.60 9.44 62.03
C LEU A 14 17.74 9.64 61.01
N VAL A 15 19.02 9.53 61.40
CA VAL A 15 20.15 9.84 60.49
C VAL A 15 20.80 8.59 59.87
N ALA A 16 20.60 7.40 60.45
CA ALA A 16 21.21 6.17 59.94
C ALA A 16 20.40 5.46 58.83
N VAL A 17 19.14 5.85 58.59
CA VAL A 17 18.29 5.26 57.54
C VAL A 17 18.45 5.97 56.19
N CYS A 18 18.93 7.22 56.16
CA CYS A 18 19.12 7.95 54.90
C CYS A 18 20.36 7.50 54.09
N CYS A 19 21.40 6.95 54.72
CA CYS A 19 22.60 6.52 53.99
C CYS A 19 22.52 5.11 53.39
N LEU A 20 21.55 4.28 53.79
CA LEU A 20 21.30 2.98 53.15
C LEU A 20 20.30 3.08 51.99
N ILE A 21 19.46 4.12 51.98
CA ILE A 21 18.54 4.41 50.86
C ILE A 21 19.27 5.14 49.71
N LEU A 22 20.39 5.83 49.99
CA LEU A 22 21.19 6.53 48.96
C LEU A 22 22.24 5.66 48.25
N PHE A 23 22.41 4.39 48.62
CA PHE A 23 23.29 3.44 47.90
C PHE A 23 22.55 2.34 47.13
N LEU A 24 21.22 2.25 47.26
CA LEU A 24 20.36 1.37 46.43
C LEU A 24 19.60 2.13 45.34
N ALA A 25 19.75 3.45 45.25
CA ALA A 25 19.11 4.30 44.23
C ALA A 25 20.01 4.60 43.01
N ARG A 26 20.95 3.71 42.66
CA ARG A 26 21.87 3.90 41.54
C ARG A 26 22.17 2.63 40.74
N ARG A 27 21.13 1.85 40.41
CA ARG A 27 21.13 0.92 39.26
C ARG A 27 19.71 0.75 38.71
N SER A 28 19.03 1.84 38.41
CA SER A 28 18.17 1.84 37.24
C SER A 28 19.06 2.28 36.09
N GLY A 29 19.69 1.31 35.44
CA GLY A 29 20.09 1.52 34.05
C GLY A 29 18.79 1.83 33.33
N ALA A 30 18.54 3.11 33.06
CA ALA A 30 17.81 3.44 31.86
C ALA A 30 18.67 2.83 30.76
N GLU A 31 18.31 1.63 30.31
CA GLU A 31 18.56 1.30 28.93
C GLU A 31 17.92 2.46 28.18
N ASP A 32 18.76 3.32 27.62
CA ASP A 32 18.40 4.05 26.41
C ASP A 32 17.85 2.95 25.51
N VAL A 33 16.52 2.79 25.51
CA VAL A 33 15.83 2.09 24.45
C VAL A 33 16.13 2.98 23.27
N ALA A 34 17.24 2.68 22.60
CA ALA A 34 17.57 3.26 21.33
C ALA A 34 16.30 3.07 20.53
N VAL A 35 15.59 4.17 20.28
CA VAL A 35 14.45 4.20 19.37
C VAL A 35 15.06 3.74 18.07
N GLN A 36 14.92 2.44 17.78
CA GLN A 36 15.36 1.92 16.50
C GLN A 36 14.61 2.76 15.48
N PRO A 37 15.30 3.38 14.51
CA PRO A 37 14.61 4.11 13.47
C PRO A 37 13.57 3.16 12.86
N ALA A 38 12.33 3.63 12.73
CA ALA A 38 11.26 2.83 12.16
C ALA A 38 11.77 2.23 10.85
N THR A 39 11.74 0.90 10.75
CA THR A 39 12.19 0.19 9.55
C THR A 39 11.30 0.63 8.39
N VAL A 40 11.86 1.37 7.43
CA VAL A 40 11.16 1.83 6.22
C VAL A 40 10.60 0.60 5.50
N ARG A 41 9.28 0.51 5.40
CA ARG A 41 8.59 -0.70 4.90
C ARG A 41 8.45 -0.75 3.39
N GLY A 42 8.73 0.36 2.71
CA GLY A 42 8.58 0.50 1.27
C GLY A 42 8.75 1.93 0.83
N GLU A 43 8.73 2.13 -0.48
CA GLU A 43 8.77 3.44 -1.12
C GLU A 43 7.36 3.81 -1.60
N LEU A 44 6.90 5.02 -1.30
CA LEU A 44 5.67 5.58 -1.88
C LEU A 44 6.04 6.78 -2.75
N ILE A 45 5.76 6.69 -4.04
CA ILE A 45 5.98 7.75 -5.02
C ILE A 45 4.61 8.32 -5.41
N VAL A 46 4.31 9.54 -5.00
CA VAL A 46 3.07 10.24 -5.36
C VAL A 46 3.38 11.27 -6.45
N VAL A 47 2.82 11.07 -7.63
CA VAL A 47 3.00 11.96 -8.79
C VAL A 47 1.70 12.69 -9.06
N GLN A 48 1.72 14.01 -8.87
CA GLN A 48 0.58 14.88 -9.14
C GLN A 48 0.74 15.52 -10.53
N GLY A 49 -0.21 15.24 -11.43
CA GLY A 49 -0.24 15.75 -12.80
C GLY A 49 -0.75 17.19 -12.92
N ALA A 50 -0.81 17.67 -14.16
CA ALA A 50 -1.37 18.98 -14.47
C ALA A 50 -2.89 18.97 -14.30
N ALA A 51 -3.42 19.88 -13.48
CA ALA A 51 -4.85 19.97 -13.17
C ALA A 51 -5.71 20.57 -14.29
N GLY A 52 -5.11 21.40 -15.16
CA GLY A 52 -5.84 22.12 -16.21
C GLY A 52 -6.66 23.31 -15.68
N ASP A 53 -7.48 23.09 -14.65
CA ASP A 53 -8.26 24.11 -13.96
C ASP A 53 -8.26 23.95 -12.42
N ASP A 54 -8.72 25.00 -11.72
CA ASP A 54 -8.70 25.08 -10.25
C ASP A 54 -9.61 24.05 -9.56
N THR A 55 -10.66 23.56 -10.24
CA THR A 55 -11.59 22.57 -9.67
C THR A 55 -10.88 21.24 -9.47
N TYR A 56 -10.13 20.79 -10.47
CA TYR A 56 -9.33 19.56 -10.37
C TYR A 56 -8.08 19.75 -9.52
N ALA A 57 -7.52 20.97 -9.47
CA ALA A 57 -6.31 21.25 -8.70
C ALA A 57 -6.48 20.93 -7.21
N GLN A 58 -7.61 21.33 -6.62
CA GLN A 58 -7.89 21.04 -5.21
C GLN A 58 -8.07 19.54 -4.98
N VAL A 59 -8.83 18.88 -5.85
CA VAL A 59 -9.11 17.45 -5.74
C VAL A 59 -7.84 16.60 -5.84
N PHE A 60 -6.93 16.97 -6.73
CA PHE A 60 -5.61 16.33 -6.86
C PHE A 60 -4.74 16.58 -5.63
N ALA A 61 -4.75 17.80 -5.09
CA ALA A 61 -4.00 18.12 -3.89
C ALA A 61 -4.52 17.36 -2.66
N ASP A 62 -5.84 17.23 -2.51
CA ASP A 62 -6.47 16.49 -1.41
C ASP A 62 -6.14 14.99 -1.51
N SER A 63 -6.25 14.42 -2.71
CA SER A 63 -5.88 13.03 -2.98
C SER A 63 -4.39 12.78 -2.68
N ALA A 64 -3.49 13.66 -3.15
CA ALA A 64 -2.07 13.56 -2.85
C ALA A 64 -1.80 13.67 -1.35
N THR A 65 -2.50 14.56 -0.64
CA THR A 65 -2.36 14.72 0.81
C THR A 65 -2.79 13.46 1.58
N ALA A 66 -3.85 12.78 1.15
CA ALA A 66 -4.26 11.52 1.74
C ALA A 66 -3.17 10.44 1.60
N TRP A 67 -2.54 10.33 0.41
CA TRP A 67 -1.41 9.42 0.20
C TRP A 67 -0.16 9.80 1.00
N ARG A 68 0.14 11.09 1.17
CA ARG A 68 1.26 11.53 2.03
C ARG A 68 1.02 11.17 3.50
N LYS A 69 -0.19 11.40 4.00
CA LYS A 69 -0.58 11.01 5.36
C LYS A 69 -0.47 9.50 5.56
N LEU A 70 -0.85 8.71 4.55
CA LEU A 70 -0.66 7.27 4.58
C LEU A 70 0.82 6.90 4.75
N ALA A 71 1.73 7.53 4.00
CA ALA A 71 3.16 7.23 4.13
C ALA A 71 3.69 7.46 5.54
N GLU A 72 3.26 8.55 6.20
CA GLU A 72 3.61 8.83 7.59
C GLU A 72 3.07 7.74 8.53
N GLN A 73 1.80 7.34 8.35
CA GLN A 73 1.14 6.34 9.19
C GLN A 73 1.69 4.92 8.99
N ALA A 74 2.13 4.59 7.77
CA ALA A 74 2.63 3.27 7.40
C ALA A 74 4.18 3.17 7.43
N SER A 75 4.88 4.23 7.86
CA SER A 75 6.35 4.30 7.88
C SER A 75 6.98 4.00 6.49
N LEU A 76 6.40 4.58 5.44
CA LEU A 76 6.91 4.49 4.06
C LEU A 76 7.82 5.68 3.76
N ASN A 77 8.84 5.45 2.92
CA ASN A 77 9.65 6.53 2.39
C ASN A 77 8.89 7.25 1.27
N LEU A 78 8.48 8.49 1.53
CA LEU A 78 7.63 9.28 0.64
C LEU A 78 8.48 10.10 -0.34
N HIS A 79 8.16 9.98 -1.63
CA HIS A 79 8.62 10.85 -2.70
C HIS A 79 7.41 11.55 -3.32
N SER A 80 7.38 12.88 -3.29
CA SER A 80 6.32 13.66 -3.93
C SER A 80 6.86 14.39 -5.16
N ILE A 81 6.19 14.22 -6.29
CA ILE A 81 6.55 14.85 -7.57
C ILE A 81 5.35 15.64 -8.08
N GLY A 82 5.61 16.88 -8.50
CA GLY A 82 4.62 17.76 -9.08
C GLY A 82 3.60 18.36 -8.10
N PRO A 83 2.78 19.32 -8.57
CA PRO A 83 2.87 19.93 -9.91
C PRO A 83 3.97 21.01 -9.94
N GLY A 84 5.00 20.81 -10.78
CA GLY A 84 6.17 21.70 -10.87
C GLY A 84 6.36 22.29 -12.26
N THR A 85 6.75 23.56 -12.36
CA THR A 85 7.06 24.24 -13.64
C THR A 85 8.55 24.48 -13.86
N GLY A 86 9.39 24.07 -12.91
CA GLY A 86 10.83 24.27 -12.92
C GLY A 86 11.63 23.14 -13.57
N ALA A 87 12.95 23.32 -13.63
CA ALA A 87 13.89 22.26 -13.96
C ALA A 87 14.50 21.66 -12.67
N PRO A 88 14.66 20.33 -12.57
CA PRO A 88 14.19 19.32 -13.53
C PRO A 88 12.66 19.25 -13.59
N SER A 89 12.10 18.94 -14.77
CA SER A 89 10.66 18.74 -14.95
C SER A 89 10.15 17.55 -14.13
N ASP A 90 8.84 17.49 -13.85
CA ASP A 90 8.24 16.38 -13.10
C ASP A 90 8.52 15.01 -13.76
N ARG A 91 8.54 14.97 -15.10
CA ARG A 91 8.91 13.78 -15.89
C ARG A 91 10.36 13.35 -15.64
N GLU A 92 11.29 14.30 -15.63
CA GLU A 92 12.72 14.04 -15.39
C GLU A 92 12.99 13.64 -13.94
N GLN A 93 12.27 14.24 -12.99
CA GLN A 93 12.33 13.86 -11.58
C GLN A 93 11.90 12.41 -11.39
N LEU A 94 10.77 12.02 -11.98
CA LEU A 94 10.27 10.63 -11.90
C LEU A 94 11.22 9.65 -12.56
N GLN A 95 11.74 9.98 -13.74
CA GLN A 95 12.75 9.16 -14.42
C GLN A 95 13.99 8.96 -13.52
N THR A 96 14.56 10.05 -13.03
CA THR A 96 15.78 10.02 -12.21
C THR A 96 15.57 9.22 -10.93
N LEU A 97 14.39 9.34 -10.32
CA LEU A 97 14.03 8.58 -9.11
C LEU A 97 13.93 7.08 -9.41
N LEU A 98 13.21 6.68 -10.47
CA LEU A 98 13.08 5.27 -10.83
C LEU A 98 14.42 4.62 -11.22
N GLU A 99 15.31 5.37 -11.86
CA GLU A 99 16.67 4.92 -12.19
C GLU A 99 17.50 4.58 -10.93
N GLN A 100 17.20 5.18 -9.77
CA GLN A 100 17.86 4.84 -8.49
C GLN A 100 17.48 3.46 -7.98
N TYR A 101 16.32 2.93 -8.39
CA TYR A 101 15.81 1.63 -7.94
C TYR A 101 16.16 0.47 -8.89
N VAL A 102 16.82 0.75 -10.03
CA VAL A 102 17.29 -0.30 -10.93
C VAL A 102 18.36 -1.15 -10.23
N THR A 103 18.17 -2.47 -10.25
CA THR A 103 19.08 -3.41 -9.58
C THR A 103 20.47 -3.36 -10.23
N LYS A 104 21.50 -3.05 -9.44
CA LYS A 104 22.90 -3.01 -9.89
C LYS A 104 23.44 -4.43 -10.12
N ALA A 105 24.23 -4.61 -11.17
CA ALA A 105 24.77 -5.91 -11.60
C ALA A 105 25.79 -6.53 -10.63
N ASP A 106 26.30 -5.77 -9.66
CA ASP A 106 27.31 -6.22 -8.69
C ASP A 106 26.72 -6.98 -7.48
N GLY A 107 25.39 -7.12 -7.41
CA GLY A 107 24.71 -7.86 -6.35
C GLY A 107 24.79 -7.19 -4.98
N THR A 108 25.31 -5.95 -4.89
CA THR A 108 25.29 -5.17 -3.65
C THR A 108 23.84 -4.76 -3.37
N SER A 109 23.15 -5.60 -2.61
CA SER A 109 21.80 -5.34 -2.13
C SER A 109 21.93 -4.37 -0.96
N ASP A 110 21.61 -3.09 -1.20
CA ASP A 110 21.24 -2.20 -0.10
C ASP A 110 20.05 -2.83 0.65
N VAL A 111 19.86 -2.50 1.92
CA VAL A 111 18.75 -3.03 2.74
C VAL A 111 17.37 -2.67 2.12
N HIS A 112 17.35 -1.65 1.26
CA HIS A 112 16.22 -1.22 0.43
C HIS A 112 16.00 -2.06 -0.85
N ALA A 113 16.88 -3.00 -1.21
CA ALA A 113 16.86 -3.68 -2.51
C ALA A 113 15.67 -4.65 -2.71
N GLN A 114 14.91 -4.95 -1.65
CA GLN A 114 13.75 -5.85 -1.70
C GLN A 114 12.44 -5.21 -1.23
N SER A 115 12.47 -3.98 -0.70
CA SER A 115 11.24 -3.36 -0.21
C SER A 115 10.25 -3.11 -1.37
N PRO A 116 8.94 -3.05 -1.16
CA PRO A 116 8.00 -2.72 -2.24
C PRO A 116 8.13 -1.26 -2.71
N ILE A 117 7.78 -0.97 -3.97
CA ILE A 117 7.57 0.40 -4.49
C ILE A 117 6.09 0.56 -4.86
N CYS A 118 5.43 1.59 -4.33
CA CYS A 118 4.09 1.99 -4.76
C CYS A 118 4.18 3.33 -5.50
N LEU A 119 3.88 3.32 -6.80
CA LEU A 119 3.79 4.51 -7.64
C LEU A 119 2.32 4.87 -7.85
N VAL A 120 1.93 6.06 -7.41
CA VAL A 120 0.57 6.59 -7.53
C VAL A 120 0.57 7.78 -8.48
N LEU A 121 -0.20 7.70 -9.56
CA LEU A 121 -0.37 8.76 -10.54
C LEU A 121 -1.74 9.42 -10.34
N ILE A 122 -1.75 10.69 -9.95
CA ILE A 122 -2.96 11.48 -9.66
C ILE A 122 -3.05 12.60 -10.68
N GLY A 123 -4.01 12.52 -11.61
CA GLY A 123 -4.06 13.52 -12.68
C GLY A 123 -5.02 13.17 -13.80
N HIS A 124 -4.88 13.92 -14.89
CA HIS A 124 -5.53 13.60 -16.15
C HIS A 124 -4.67 12.68 -17.00
N GLY A 125 -5.33 11.96 -17.89
CA GLY A 125 -4.67 11.19 -18.93
C GLY A 125 -5.40 11.31 -20.25
N THR A 126 -4.65 11.10 -21.33
CA THR A 126 -5.11 11.24 -22.70
C THR A 126 -4.72 10.02 -23.52
N PHE A 127 -5.54 9.67 -24.49
CA PHE A 127 -5.25 8.59 -25.43
C PHE A 127 -5.51 9.05 -26.85
N ASN A 128 -4.49 9.00 -27.68
CA ASN A 128 -4.62 9.35 -29.08
C ASN A 128 -3.71 8.49 -29.95
N LEU A 129 -4.23 8.05 -31.11
CA LEU A 129 -3.49 7.22 -32.09
C LEU A 129 -2.75 6.03 -31.45
N GLY A 130 -3.38 5.35 -30.48
CA GLY A 130 -2.81 4.18 -29.82
C GLY A 130 -1.76 4.50 -28.73
N LYS A 131 -1.61 5.77 -28.33
CA LYS A 131 -0.67 6.18 -27.28
C LYS A 131 -1.40 6.77 -26.09
N ALA A 132 -1.24 6.15 -24.92
CA ALA A 132 -1.71 6.67 -23.66
C ALA A 132 -0.65 7.56 -23.01
N LYS A 133 -1.12 8.60 -22.34
CA LYS A 133 -0.29 9.58 -21.66
C LYS A 133 -0.91 9.97 -20.33
N PHE A 134 -0.09 10.05 -19.30
CA PHE A 134 -0.39 10.75 -18.07
C PHE A 134 0.08 12.20 -18.19
N ASN A 135 -0.82 13.14 -17.95
CA ASN A 135 -0.59 14.55 -18.20
C ASN A 135 0.14 15.22 -17.03
N LEU A 136 1.40 15.55 -17.24
CA LEU A 136 2.26 16.23 -16.28
C LEU A 136 2.29 17.74 -16.54
N GLN A 137 2.75 18.50 -15.55
CA GLN A 137 3.15 19.88 -15.81
C GLN A 137 4.45 19.84 -16.61
N GLY A 138 4.37 20.16 -17.91
CA GLY A 138 5.48 20.00 -18.85
C GLY A 138 5.31 18.77 -19.75
N PRO A 139 6.39 18.05 -20.10
CA PRO A 139 6.29 16.88 -20.98
C PRO A 139 5.48 15.74 -20.35
N ASP A 140 4.45 15.26 -21.05
CA ASP A 140 3.64 14.12 -20.62
C ASP A 140 4.47 12.83 -20.47
N LEU A 141 4.00 11.95 -19.58
CA LEU A 141 4.53 10.61 -19.36
C LEU A 141 3.77 9.59 -20.22
N THR A 142 4.45 8.76 -20.99
CA THR A 142 3.83 7.66 -21.75
C THR A 142 3.96 6.31 -21.02
N SER A 143 3.13 5.33 -21.38
CA SER A 143 3.31 3.95 -20.89
C SER A 143 4.61 3.31 -21.38
N GLU A 144 5.12 3.69 -22.56
CA GLU A 144 6.44 3.26 -23.03
C GLU A 144 7.59 3.83 -22.21
N ASP A 145 7.47 5.06 -21.71
CA ASP A 145 8.47 5.66 -20.84
C ASP A 145 8.54 4.91 -19.52
N LEU A 146 7.40 4.69 -18.85
CA LEU A 146 7.35 3.90 -17.62
C LEU A 146 7.88 2.48 -17.82
N LEU A 147 7.52 1.82 -18.93
CA LEU A 147 8.03 0.47 -19.21
C LEU A 147 9.56 0.45 -19.27
N LYS A 148 10.17 1.47 -19.87
CA LYS A 148 11.63 1.60 -19.96
C LYS A 148 12.25 1.89 -18.60
N TRP A 149 11.65 2.78 -17.80
CA TRP A 149 12.21 3.18 -16.51
C TRP A 149 12.07 2.10 -15.44
N LEU A 150 11.03 1.28 -15.53
CA LEU A 150 10.85 0.10 -14.67
C LEU A 150 11.69 -1.10 -15.12
N ALA A 151 12.39 -1.01 -16.26
CA ALA A 151 13.24 -2.09 -16.73
C ALA A 151 14.43 -2.27 -15.79
N GLY A 152 14.61 -3.49 -15.28
CA GLY A 152 15.70 -3.81 -14.34
C GLY A 152 15.35 -3.57 -12.87
N ILE A 153 14.14 -3.10 -12.55
CA ILE A 153 13.61 -3.14 -11.18
C ILE A 153 13.07 -4.55 -10.93
N THR A 154 13.70 -5.30 -10.03
CA THR A 154 13.33 -6.71 -9.73
C THR A 154 12.49 -6.89 -8.47
N ARG A 155 12.37 -5.83 -7.66
CA ARG A 155 11.55 -5.76 -6.44
C ARG A 155 10.05 -5.60 -6.77
N PRO A 156 9.13 -5.90 -5.83
CA PRO A 156 7.69 -5.71 -6.06
C PRO A 156 7.33 -4.25 -6.38
N VAL A 157 6.47 -4.04 -7.40
CA VAL A 157 6.01 -2.71 -7.81
C VAL A 157 4.49 -2.66 -7.93
N ALA A 158 3.85 -1.72 -7.24
CA ALA A 158 2.46 -1.38 -7.42
C ALA A 158 2.39 -0.08 -8.23
N ILE A 159 1.55 -0.05 -9.26
CA ILE A 159 1.31 1.13 -10.09
C ILE A 159 -0.18 1.43 -10.04
N VAL A 160 -0.53 2.53 -9.41
CA VAL A 160 -1.91 2.99 -9.24
C VAL A 160 -2.10 4.20 -10.14
N ASP A 161 -2.66 3.98 -11.32
CA ASP A 161 -2.97 5.03 -12.29
C ASP A 161 -4.42 5.50 -12.13
N CYS A 162 -4.60 6.58 -11.39
CA CYS A 162 -5.88 7.19 -11.12
C CYS A 162 -6.38 8.11 -12.26
N SER A 163 -5.68 8.15 -13.40
CA SER A 163 -6.01 9.09 -14.47
C SER A 163 -7.05 8.56 -15.46
N SER A 164 -7.65 9.47 -16.21
CA SER A 164 -8.49 9.15 -17.36
C SER A 164 -7.67 8.44 -18.44
N ALA A 165 -8.27 7.51 -19.18
CA ALA A 165 -7.60 6.72 -20.21
C ALA A 165 -6.36 5.93 -19.74
N SER A 166 -6.34 5.51 -18.48
CA SER A 166 -5.28 4.75 -17.81
C SER A 166 -5.14 3.28 -18.26
N ALA A 167 -6.20 2.62 -18.76
CA ALA A 167 -6.14 1.18 -19.09
C ALA A 167 -4.97 0.73 -20.00
N PRO A 168 -4.52 1.49 -21.01
CA PRO A 168 -3.38 1.08 -21.83
C PRO A 168 -2.04 1.06 -21.07
N PHE A 169 -1.94 1.67 -19.88
CA PHE A 169 -0.81 1.48 -18.98
C PHE A 169 -0.82 0.07 -18.37
N LEU A 170 -1.98 -0.48 -18.02
CA LEU A 170 -2.11 -1.85 -17.51
C LEU A 170 -1.61 -2.86 -18.54
N GLU A 171 -2.13 -2.82 -19.77
CA GLU A 171 -1.72 -3.73 -20.84
C GLU A 171 -0.21 -3.70 -21.09
N LYS A 172 0.40 -2.50 -20.99
CA LYS A 172 1.81 -2.28 -21.30
C LYS A 172 2.75 -2.66 -20.17
N LEU A 173 2.33 -2.40 -18.93
CA LEU A 173 3.17 -2.51 -17.74
C LEU A 173 2.95 -3.83 -17.00
N SER A 174 1.92 -4.60 -17.31
CA SER A 174 1.64 -5.89 -16.68
C SER A 174 2.83 -6.84 -16.84
N ALA A 175 3.27 -7.39 -15.71
CA ALA A 175 4.40 -8.29 -15.60
C ALA A 175 4.39 -9.00 -14.24
N ALA A 176 5.20 -10.06 -14.12
CA ALA A 176 5.43 -10.71 -12.83
C ALA A 176 5.95 -9.70 -11.79
N ASN A 177 5.54 -9.91 -10.53
CA ASN A 177 5.84 -9.02 -9.41
C ASN A 177 5.32 -7.58 -9.53
N ARG A 178 4.32 -7.35 -10.38
CA ARG A 178 3.64 -6.06 -10.47
C ARG A 178 2.17 -6.20 -10.09
N VAL A 179 1.67 -5.16 -9.43
CA VAL A 179 0.24 -4.92 -9.21
C VAL A 179 -0.08 -3.63 -9.95
N ILE A 180 -1.07 -3.64 -10.83
CA ILE A 180 -1.48 -2.48 -11.60
C ILE A 180 -2.95 -2.23 -11.37
N VAL A 181 -3.27 -1.02 -10.94
CA VAL A 181 -4.63 -0.54 -10.77
C VAL A 181 -4.83 0.62 -11.74
N THR A 182 -5.89 0.56 -12.54
CA THR A 182 -6.29 1.67 -13.43
C THR A 182 -7.66 2.16 -13.06
N ALA A 183 -7.90 3.47 -13.17
CA ALA A 183 -9.23 4.04 -12.98
C ALA A 183 -10.21 3.73 -14.12
N THR A 184 -9.69 3.34 -15.29
CA THR A 184 -10.46 3.10 -16.50
C THR A 184 -10.19 1.71 -17.08
N ARG A 185 -11.09 1.23 -17.93
CA ARG A 185 -10.97 -0.07 -18.62
C ARG A 185 -10.57 0.05 -20.09
N ALA A 186 -10.55 1.26 -20.63
CA ALA A 186 -10.14 1.53 -22.01
C ALA A 186 -9.52 2.93 -22.15
N GLY A 187 -8.60 3.09 -23.10
CA GLY A 187 -8.04 4.41 -23.45
C GLY A 187 -9.10 5.40 -23.97
N THR A 188 -10.27 4.92 -24.41
CA THR A 188 -11.38 5.78 -24.85
C THR A 188 -12.16 6.42 -23.70
N GLU A 189 -11.95 5.99 -22.45
CA GLU A 189 -12.57 6.57 -21.26
C GLU A 189 -11.80 7.82 -20.83
N GLN A 190 -11.96 8.91 -21.58
CA GLN A 190 -11.19 10.16 -21.41
C GLN A 190 -11.85 11.18 -20.48
N ASN A 191 -13.03 10.87 -19.94
CA ASN A 191 -13.66 11.72 -18.96
C ASN A 191 -12.88 11.70 -17.65
N TYR A 192 -13.01 12.76 -16.86
CA TYR A 192 -12.42 12.83 -15.53
C TYR A 192 -12.77 11.60 -14.69
N ALA A 193 -11.73 10.95 -14.17
CA ALA A 193 -11.83 9.76 -13.34
C ALA A 193 -11.82 10.12 -11.85
N ARG A 194 -12.90 9.79 -11.15
CA ARG A 194 -13.10 10.00 -9.70
C ARG A 194 -12.55 8.86 -8.86
N PHE A 195 -12.31 7.69 -9.47
CA PHE A 195 -11.84 6.50 -8.77
C PHE A 195 -10.65 6.79 -7.83
N GLY A 196 -9.69 7.62 -8.27
CA GLY A 196 -8.54 7.98 -7.45
C GLY A 196 -8.87 8.68 -6.13
N GLU A 197 -9.92 9.50 -6.11
CA GLU A 197 -10.39 10.20 -4.90
C GLU A 197 -10.98 9.22 -3.89
N TYR A 198 -11.72 8.22 -4.39
CA TYR A 198 -12.30 7.16 -3.57
C TYR A 198 -11.21 6.22 -3.07
N LEU A 199 -10.23 5.89 -3.92
CA LEU A 199 -9.10 5.04 -3.55
C LEU A 199 -8.25 5.66 -2.44
N ALA A 200 -7.89 6.93 -2.59
CA ALA A 200 -7.11 7.66 -1.58
C ALA A 200 -7.83 7.71 -0.22
N ARG A 201 -9.17 7.78 -0.22
CA ARG A 201 -9.99 7.74 0.99
C ARG A 201 -10.10 6.32 1.58
N ALA A 202 -10.30 5.31 0.74
CA ALA A 202 -10.50 3.93 1.16
C ALA A 202 -9.32 3.42 2.00
N ILE A 203 -8.08 3.74 1.62
CA ILE A 203 -6.89 3.29 2.36
C ILE A 203 -6.81 3.92 3.76
N GLY A 204 -7.40 5.10 3.93
CA GLY A 204 -7.49 5.81 5.20
C GLY A 204 -8.65 5.36 6.11
N ASP A 205 -9.53 4.49 5.63
CA ASP A 205 -10.79 4.13 6.27
C ASP A 205 -10.72 2.69 6.80
N GLU A 206 -10.90 2.51 8.11
CA GLU A 206 -10.95 1.19 8.75
C GLU A 206 -12.12 0.35 8.24
N ALA A 207 -13.21 0.98 7.77
CA ALA A 207 -14.31 0.26 7.15
C ALA A 207 -13.96 -0.35 5.77
N THR A 208 -12.75 -0.11 5.26
CA THR A 208 -12.21 -0.76 4.06
C THR A 208 -11.55 -2.10 4.39
N ASP A 209 -11.24 -2.38 5.66
CA ASP A 209 -10.81 -3.71 6.10
C ASP A 209 -12.00 -4.69 6.00
N LEU A 210 -12.08 -5.39 4.87
CA LEU A 210 -13.22 -6.23 4.47
C LEU A 210 -13.13 -7.63 5.08
N ASP A 211 -11.93 -8.11 5.42
CA ASP A 211 -11.71 -9.40 6.07
C ASP A 211 -11.45 -9.30 7.58
N HIS A 212 -11.35 -8.08 8.10
CA HIS A 212 -11.17 -7.74 9.50
C HIS A 212 -9.83 -8.23 10.08
N ASP A 213 -8.78 -8.19 9.26
CA ASP A 213 -7.41 -8.54 9.66
C ASP A 213 -6.65 -7.37 10.34
N GLY A 214 -7.30 -6.21 10.48
CA GLY A 214 -6.71 -5.02 11.09
C GLY A 214 -5.84 -4.22 10.14
N ALA A 215 -5.89 -4.49 8.83
CA ALA A 215 -5.15 -3.79 7.79
C ALA A 215 -6.02 -3.46 6.56
N VAL A 216 -5.48 -2.65 5.65
CA VAL A 216 -6.06 -2.45 4.31
C VAL A 216 -5.04 -2.86 3.26
N SER A 217 -5.43 -3.82 2.43
CA SER A 217 -4.70 -4.24 1.23
C SER A 217 -5.02 -3.39 -0.01
N ILE A 218 -4.20 -3.51 -1.06
CA ILE A 218 -4.51 -2.89 -2.37
C ILE A 218 -5.84 -3.42 -2.91
N LEU A 219 -6.11 -4.72 -2.75
CA LEU A 219 -7.35 -5.33 -3.24
C LEU A 219 -8.58 -4.72 -2.57
N GLU A 220 -8.57 -4.57 -1.26
CA GLU A 220 -9.71 -4.02 -0.53
C GLU A 220 -9.94 -2.55 -0.85
N ALA A 221 -8.87 -1.77 -0.90
CA ALA A 221 -8.93 -0.38 -1.33
C ALA A 221 -9.51 -0.27 -2.76
N PHE A 222 -9.08 -1.14 -3.68
CA PHE A 222 -9.59 -1.19 -5.04
C PHE A 222 -11.09 -1.53 -5.08
N VAL A 223 -11.52 -2.61 -4.40
CA VAL A 223 -12.92 -3.05 -4.37
C VAL A 223 -13.82 -1.96 -3.77
N ARG A 224 -13.42 -1.38 -2.63
CA ARG A 224 -14.16 -0.30 -1.98
C ARG A 224 -14.24 0.94 -2.87
N ALA A 225 -13.12 1.38 -3.44
CA ALA A 225 -13.08 2.57 -4.28
C ALA A 225 -13.90 2.42 -5.56
N ALA A 226 -13.85 1.26 -6.21
CA ALA A 226 -14.66 0.96 -7.38
C ALA A 226 -16.16 0.96 -7.04
N HIS A 227 -16.54 0.38 -5.90
CA HIS A 227 -17.92 0.40 -5.42
C HIS A 227 -18.43 1.82 -5.16
N ASP A 228 -17.65 2.64 -4.43
CA ASP A 228 -18.03 4.01 -4.10
C ASP A 228 -18.11 4.89 -5.37
N THR A 229 -17.23 4.63 -6.34
CA THR A 229 -17.27 5.29 -7.66
C THR A 229 -18.55 4.95 -8.41
N GLU A 230 -18.91 3.67 -8.47
CA GLU A 230 -20.15 3.23 -9.12
C GLU A 230 -21.39 3.79 -8.42
N GLN A 231 -21.37 3.82 -7.08
CA GLN A 231 -22.43 4.40 -6.27
C GLN A 231 -22.63 5.88 -6.60
N PHE A 232 -21.54 6.66 -6.72
CA PHE A 232 -21.63 8.05 -7.12
C PHE A 232 -22.36 8.23 -8.46
N TYR A 233 -22.01 7.46 -9.49
CA TYR A 233 -22.69 7.57 -10.79
C TYR A 233 -24.17 7.22 -10.69
N ARG A 234 -24.54 6.20 -9.88
CA ARG A 234 -25.95 5.85 -9.63
C ARG A 234 -26.70 6.96 -8.90
N ASP A 235 -26.13 7.48 -7.81
CA ASP A 235 -26.77 8.49 -6.96
C ASP A 235 -26.97 9.81 -7.73
N GLU A 236 -25.98 10.19 -8.56
CA GLU A 236 -26.06 11.36 -9.44
C GLU A 236 -26.91 11.12 -10.71
N SER A 237 -27.46 9.91 -10.90
CA SER A 237 -28.21 9.53 -12.11
C SER A 237 -27.42 9.76 -13.41
N ARG A 238 -26.12 9.45 -13.39
CA ARG A 238 -25.18 9.61 -14.50
C ARG A 238 -24.73 8.25 -15.04
N LEU A 239 -24.39 8.20 -16.32
CA LEU A 239 -23.72 7.04 -16.89
C LEU A 239 -22.28 6.99 -16.37
N ALA A 240 -21.84 5.80 -15.94
CA ALA A 240 -20.45 5.56 -15.56
C ALA A 240 -19.53 5.79 -16.76
N THR A 241 -18.54 6.66 -16.58
CA THR A 241 -17.57 7.01 -17.62
C THR A 241 -16.17 6.46 -17.35
N GLU A 242 -16.02 5.69 -16.29
CA GLU A 242 -14.78 5.08 -15.82
C GLU A 242 -15.13 3.73 -15.19
N HIS A 243 -14.26 2.75 -15.37
CA HIS A 243 -14.42 1.40 -14.81
C HIS A 243 -13.06 0.88 -14.42
N ALA A 244 -12.79 0.81 -13.12
CA ALA A 244 -11.47 0.46 -12.63
C ALA A 244 -11.15 -1.03 -12.89
N LEU A 245 -9.88 -1.31 -13.19
CA LEU A 245 -9.35 -2.66 -13.38
C LEU A 245 -8.14 -2.89 -12.48
N LEU A 246 -7.92 -4.16 -12.14
CA LEU A 246 -6.78 -4.65 -11.38
C LEU A 246 -6.07 -5.77 -12.16
N ASP A 247 -4.77 -5.69 -12.35
CA ASP A 247 -3.92 -6.77 -12.89
C ASP A 247 -2.80 -7.04 -11.90
N ASP A 248 -2.65 -8.27 -11.43
CA ASP A 248 -1.57 -8.66 -10.54
C ASP A 248 -0.90 -9.99 -10.90
N ASN A 249 -1.37 -10.66 -11.93
CA ASN A 249 -0.83 -11.94 -12.37
C ASN A 249 0.09 -11.83 -13.61
N GLY A 250 0.16 -10.65 -14.26
CA GLY A 250 1.03 -10.42 -15.42
C GLY A 250 0.44 -10.85 -16.77
N ASP A 251 -0.86 -11.14 -16.86
CA ASP A 251 -1.52 -11.64 -18.08
C ASP A 251 -2.06 -10.54 -19.01
N GLN A 252 -1.92 -9.27 -18.61
CA GLN A 252 -2.36 -8.07 -19.33
C GLN A 252 -3.90 -7.93 -19.41
N ALA A 253 -4.65 -8.72 -18.64
CA ALA A 253 -6.09 -8.80 -18.68
C ALA A 253 -6.70 -8.41 -17.34
N GLY A 254 -6.82 -7.09 -17.12
CA GLY A 254 -7.31 -6.57 -15.86
C GLY A 254 -8.70 -7.08 -15.45
N THR A 255 -8.81 -7.48 -14.19
CA THR A 255 -10.04 -7.90 -13.51
C THR A 255 -10.84 -6.70 -12.99
N PRO A 256 -12.14 -6.61 -13.29
CA PRO A 256 -13.02 -5.58 -12.73
C PRO A 256 -13.45 -5.91 -11.28
N ALA A 257 -13.81 -4.87 -10.52
CA ALA A 257 -14.17 -5.02 -9.11
C ALA A 257 -15.42 -5.89 -8.85
N ASP A 258 -16.35 -6.00 -9.80
CA ASP A 258 -17.56 -6.82 -9.68
C ASP A 258 -17.28 -8.33 -9.71
N PHE A 259 -16.04 -8.75 -10.03
CA PHE A 259 -15.60 -10.13 -9.89
C PHE A 259 -15.32 -10.53 -8.44
N PHE A 260 -15.28 -9.57 -7.52
CA PHE A 260 -14.99 -9.82 -6.11
C PHE A 260 -16.24 -9.72 -5.24
N ARG A 261 -16.34 -10.60 -4.24
CA ARG A 261 -17.28 -10.47 -3.13
C ARG A 261 -16.47 -10.40 -1.84
N GLY A 262 -16.35 -9.19 -1.28
CA GLY A 262 -15.28 -8.91 -0.32
C GLY A 262 -13.93 -9.05 -1.02
N ILE A 263 -12.99 -9.77 -0.41
CA ILE A 263 -11.70 -10.12 -1.02
C ILE A 263 -11.76 -11.37 -1.92
N ARG A 264 -12.89 -12.07 -1.97
CA ARG A 264 -12.98 -13.36 -2.67
C ARG A 264 -13.32 -13.18 -4.14
N ALA A 265 -12.47 -13.71 -5.01
CA ALA A 265 -12.79 -13.88 -6.43
C ALA A 265 -13.98 -14.86 -6.60
N VAL A 266 -15.09 -14.34 -7.15
CA VAL A 266 -16.31 -15.10 -7.47
C VAL A 266 -16.68 -15.03 -8.95
N GLY A 267 -16.16 -14.02 -9.66
CA GLY A 267 -16.25 -13.88 -11.10
C GLY A 267 -15.38 -14.89 -11.85
N LYS A 268 -15.50 -14.91 -13.18
CA LYS A 268 -14.67 -15.74 -14.05
C LYS A 268 -14.35 -14.97 -15.32
N ALA A 269 -13.08 -14.99 -15.72
CA ALA A 269 -12.69 -14.47 -17.02
C ALA A 269 -13.35 -15.31 -18.13
N SER A 270 -13.85 -14.63 -19.16
CA SER A 270 -14.60 -15.28 -20.25
C SER A 270 -13.77 -16.28 -21.08
N ASP A 271 -12.45 -16.12 -21.06
CA ASP A 271 -11.46 -16.94 -21.76
C ASP A 271 -10.76 -17.95 -20.84
N GLY A 272 -11.21 -18.07 -19.59
CA GLY A 272 -10.68 -19.04 -18.63
C GLY A 272 -9.37 -18.65 -17.96
N ARG A 273 -8.91 -17.40 -18.10
CA ARG A 273 -7.80 -16.87 -17.30
C ARG A 273 -8.13 -16.81 -15.81
N SER A 274 -7.10 -16.84 -14.98
CA SER A 274 -7.20 -16.63 -13.54
C SER A 274 -7.70 -15.23 -13.24
N VAL A 275 -8.49 -15.08 -12.18
CA VAL A 275 -8.91 -13.78 -11.68
C VAL A 275 -7.76 -13.18 -10.88
N ASP A 276 -7.47 -11.90 -11.06
CA ASP A 276 -6.46 -11.18 -10.27
C ASP A 276 -6.86 -11.07 -8.80
N GLY A 277 -5.93 -10.60 -7.97
CA GLY A 277 -6.23 -10.11 -6.62
C GLY A 277 -5.41 -10.77 -5.52
N LEU A 278 -4.76 -11.90 -5.78
CA LEU A 278 -3.96 -12.61 -4.78
C LEU A 278 -2.79 -11.76 -4.27
N ARG A 279 -2.03 -11.14 -5.18
CA ARG A 279 -0.89 -10.30 -4.79
C ARG A 279 -1.36 -8.95 -4.27
N ALA A 280 -2.43 -8.40 -4.83
CA ALA A 280 -3.02 -7.16 -4.36
C ALA A 280 -3.56 -7.30 -2.92
N HIS A 281 -4.08 -8.46 -2.56
CA HIS A 281 -4.50 -8.81 -1.20
C HIS A 281 -3.30 -8.92 -0.24
N GLN A 282 -2.22 -9.56 -0.67
CA GLN A 282 -0.99 -9.70 0.12
C GLN A 282 -0.30 -8.37 0.42
N TRP A 283 -0.53 -7.36 -0.41
CA TRP A 283 0.09 -6.06 -0.27
C TRP A 283 -0.72 -5.15 0.63
N LEU A 284 -0.36 -5.14 1.91
CA LEU A 284 -0.93 -4.24 2.91
C LEU A 284 -0.37 -2.81 2.73
N LEU A 285 -1.27 -1.84 2.54
CA LEU A 285 -0.94 -0.42 2.47
C LEU A 285 -0.96 0.24 3.84
N ARG A 286 -1.85 -0.20 4.73
CA ARG A 286 -2.01 0.37 6.07
C ARG A 286 -2.36 -0.71 7.08
N THR A 287 -1.83 -0.60 8.29
CA THR A 287 -2.23 -1.40 9.46
C THR A 287 -2.84 -0.48 10.52
N PHE A 288 -3.96 -0.88 11.11
CA PHE A 288 -4.64 -0.17 12.20
C PHE A 288 -4.38 -0.81 13.56
N SER A 289 -4.09 -2.11 13.60
CA SER A 289 -3.80 -2.82 14.84
C SER A 289 -2.49 -2.32 15.46
N GLU A 290 -2.48 -2.21 16.79
CA GLU A 290 -1.23 -2.03 17.57
C GLU A 290 -0.43 -3.35 17.68
N GLU A 291 -0.96 -4.44 17.13
CA GLU A 291 -0.26 -5.72 17.08
C GLU A 291 1.07 -5.60 16.33
N PRO A 292 2.12 -6.29 16.82
CA PRO A 292 3.41 -6.25 16.18
C PRO A 292 3.28 -6.80 14.77
N VAL A 293 3.62 -5.96 13.79
CA VAL A 293 3.63 -6.35 12.40
C VAL A 293 4.52 -7.57 12.22
N LEU A 294 4.00 -8.55 11.49
CA LEU A 294 4.67 -9.80 11.17
C LEU A 294 6.11 -9.52 10.70
N SER A 295 7.07 -10.31 11.17
CA SER A 295 8.44 -10.25 10.65
C SER A 295 8.45 -10.57 9.15
N ASP A 296 9.46 -10.10 8.42
CA ASP A 296 9.59 -10.36 6.98
C ASP A 296 9.54 -11.86 6.65
N GLU A 297 10.09 -12.71 7.52
CA GLU A 297 10.02 -14.17 7.40
C GLU A 297 8.59 -14.70 7.55
N LYS A 298 7.85 -14.23 8.57
CA LYS A 298 6.43 -14.60 8.75
C LYS A 298 5.56 -14.10 7.60
N LEU A 299 5.79 -12.88 7.10
CA LEU A 299 5.08 -12.33 5.93
C LEU A 299 5.33 -13.16 4.67
N THR A 300 6.59 -13.48 4.41
CA THR A 300 6.97 -14.34 3.27
C THR A 300 6.27 -15.68 3.36
N ARG A 301 6.30 -16.31 4.55
CA ARG A 301 5.67 -17.62 4.76
C ARG A 301 4.15 -17.56 4.62
N ARG A 302 3.51 -16.50 5.13
CA ARG A 302 2.07 -16.27 4.97
C ARG A 302 1.70 -16.19 3.50
N ASN A 303 2.41 -15.35 2.74
CA ASN A 303 2.15 -15.17 1.30
C ASN A 303 2.33 -16.48 0.51
N GLU A 304 3.31 -17.31 0.86
CA GLU A 304 3.48 -18.65 0.28
C GLU A 304 2.29 -19.56 0.57
N LEU A 305 1.82 -19.58 1.82
CA LEU A 305 0.68 -20.41 2.24
C LEU A 305 -0.63 -19.97 1.58
N GLU A 306 -0.87 -18.66 1.46
CA GLU A 306 -2.02 -18.12 0.74
C GLU A 306 -1.98 -18.47 -0.75
N THR A 307 -0.80 -18.42 -1.37
CA THR A 307 -0.61 -18.85 -2.76
C THR A 307 -0.92 -20.33 -2.93
N GLN A 308 -0.45 -21.18 -2.01
CA GLN A 308 -0.77 -22.61 -2.00
C GLN A 308 -2.26 -22.85 -1.78
N LEU A 309 -2.88 -22.10 -0.87
CA LEU A 309 -4.31 -22.18 -0.58
C LEU A 309 -5.16 -21.83 -1.80
N GLU A 310 -4.80 -20.79 -2.54
CA GLU A 310 -5.53 -20.40 -3.74
C GLU A 310 -5.38 -21.42 -4.86
N ALA A 311 -4.16 -21.92 -5.12
CA ALA A 311 -3.94 -23.02 -6.06
C ALA A 311 -4.75 -24.27 -5.67
N PHE A 312 -4.77 -24.61 -4.39
CA PHE A 312 -5.51 -25.78 -3.89
C PHE A 312 -7.04 -25.63 -4.03
N ARG A 313 -7.56 -24.40 -3.90
CA ARG A 313 -9.00 -24.12 -4.11
C ARG A 313 -9.42 -24.39 -5.55
N GLU A 314 -8.57 -24.13 -6.54
CA GLU A 314 -8.86 -24.46 -7.94
C GLU A 314 -8.96 -25.98 -8.17
N GLU A 315 -8.19 -26.76 -7.42
CA GLU A 315 -8.17 -28.22 -7.49
C GLU A 315 -9.36 -28.89 -6.80
N LYS A 316 -10.14 -28.16 -5.97
CA LYS A 316 -11.31 -28.70 -5.25
C LYS A 316 -12.26 -29.52 -6.13
N LYS A 317 -12.45 -29.12 -7.39
CA LYS A 317 -13.35 -29.81 -8.34
C LYS A 317 -12.83 -31.19 -8.79
N ARG A 318 -11.57 -31.50 -8.54
CA ARG A 318 -10.87 -32.72 -8.97
C ARG A 318 -10.65 -33.72 -7.83
N MET A 319 -11.06 -33.40 -6.60
CA MET A 319 -10.81 -34.19 -5.39
C MET A 319 -12.12 -34.52 -4.68
N SER A 320 -12.11 -35.57 -3.84
CA SER A 320 -13.22 -35.80 -2.92
C SER A 320 -13.24 -34.76 -1.79
N GLU A 321 -14.39 -34.58 -1.15
CA GLU A 321 -14.55 -33.62 -0.06
C GLU A 321 -13.63 -33.94 1.14
N ASP A 322 -13.50 -35.23 1.49
CA ASP A 322 -12.65 -35.69 2.59
C ASP A 322 -11.15 -35.44 2.30
N GLU A 323 -10.70 -35.75 1.07
CA GLU A 323 -9.32 -35.46 0.64
C GLU A 323 -9.03 -33.96 0.62
N TYR A 324 -10.01 -33.16 0.19
CA TYR A 324 -9.90 -31.70 0.17
C TYR A 324 -9.72 -31.14 1.57
N TYR A 325 -10.56 -31.51 2.53
CA TYR A 325 -10.46 -31.01 3.90
C TYR A 325 -9.20 -31.50 4.63
N ALA A 326 -8.78 -32.76 4.39
CA ALA A 326 -7.56 -33.31 4.98
C ALA A 326 -6.28 -32.57 4.53
N ALA A 327 -6.24 -32.11 3.28
CA ALA A 327 -5.13 -31.31 2.76
C ALA A 327 -5.25 -29.81 3.07
N LEU A 328 -6.46 -29.30 3.26
CA LEU A 328 -6.71 -27.90 3.64
C LEU A 328 -6.34 -27.61 5.10
N GLU A 329 -6.66 -28.54 6.02
CA GLU A 329 -6.42 -28.39 7.45
C GLU A 329 -4.98 -27.96 7.81
N PRO A 330 -3.90 -28.62 7.34
CA PRO A 330 -2.54 -28.22 7.69
C PRO A 330 -2.19 -26.80 7.23
N LEU A 331 -2.68 -26.36 6.06
CA LEU A 331 -2.46 -25.01 5.55
C LEU A 331 -3.11 -23.95 6.46
N LEU A 332 -4.37 -24.19 6.87
CA LEU A 332 -5.10 -23.26 7.74
C LEU A 332 -4.51 -23.21 9.16
N VAL A 333 -4.09 -24.35 9.69
CA VAL A 333 -3.42 -24.42 11.00
C VAL A 333 -2.10 -23.67 10.98
N GLU A 334 -1.33 -23.78 9.89
CA GLU A 334 -0.06 -23.05 9.76
C GLU A 334 -0.29 -21.54 9.62
N LEU A 335 -1.27 -21.12 8.81
CA LEU A 335 -1.67 -19.72 8.70
C LEU A 335 -2.08 -19.14 10.07
N SER A 336 -2.91 -19.85 10.83
CA SER A 336 -3.34 -19.43 12.17
C SER A 336 -2.16 -19.20 13.12
N ARG A 337 -1.11 -20.05 13.06
CA ARG A 337 0.07 -19.91 13.91
C ARG A 337 0.97 -18.74 13.53
N LEU A 338 0.88 -18.24 12.30
CA LEU A 338 1.64 -17.07 11.87
C LEU A 338 1.03 -15.79 12.44
N SER A 339 -0.29 -15.77 12.56
CA SER A 339 -1.09 -14.66 13.11
C SER A 339 -1.07 -14.57 14.64
N ASP A 340 -0.68 -15.64 15.34
CA ASP A 340 -0.41 -15.65 16.79
C ASP A 340 0.99 -15.06 17.13
#